data_AF-A0A2W7N979-F1
#
_entry.id   AF-A0A2W7N979-F1
#
_cell.length_a   1.000
_cell.length_b   1.000
_cell.length_c   1.000
_cell.angle_alpha   90.00
_cell.angle_beta   90.00
_cell.angle_gamma   90.00
#
_symmetry.space_group_name_H-M   'P 1'
#
loop_
_entity.id
_entity.type
_entity.pdbx_description
1 polymer ?
#
loop_
_entity_poly.entity_id
_entity_poly.type
_entity_poly.pdbx_seq_one_letter_code
_entity_poly.pdbx_strand_id
1 'polypeptide(L)'
;MENFHELLYKSNNKVNYYSATDNMIYQITSKGIRPLISLKSKDFPTLDELKMYAEYPDKKDYDKIDHLWGIFENDDYITFSFFGILPHQVIYSKSDHQYSCYLKVKYTSLLGSEFVAVDNDCFVSKIIPSNAEGANFFETLQSDKNIQIIGNHKEQLEKLKTEANPIVVLVNISAN
;
A
#
# COMPACT_ATOMS: atom_id res chain seq x y z
N MET A 1 1.96 22.08 -12.98
CA MET A 1 2.36 22.63 -11.66
C MET A 1 1.14 22.57 -10.78
N GLU A 2 1.08 21.90 -9.63
CA GLU A 2 2.01 21.10 -8.81
C GLU A 2 1.13 20.03 -8.13
N ASN A 3 1.59 18.80 -7.98
CA ASN A 3 0.99 17.81 -7.06
C ASN A 3 2.09 16.82 -6.60
N PHE A 4 3.29 17.33 -6.35
CA PHE A 4 4.32 16.52 -5.70
C PHE A 4 4.13 16.70 -4.20
N HIS A 5 3.37 15.79 -3.60
CA HIS A 5 3.13 15.79 -2.17
C HIS A 5 4.40 15.31 -1.48
N GLU A 6 5.19 16.28 -1.04
CA GLU A 6 6.12 16.06 0.03
C GLU A 6 5.36 15.50 1.23
N LEU A 7 5.87 14.43 1.83
CA LEU A 7 5.18 13.73 2.91
C LEU A 7 6.07 13.65 4.14
N LEU A 8 5.54 14.17 5.24
CA LEU A 8 6.09 13.96 6.57
C LEU A 8 5.48 12.69 7.16
N TYR A 9 6.32 11.83 7.71
CA TYR A 9 5.87 10.64 8.39
C TYR A 9 6.74 10.34 9.62
N LYS A 10 6.21 9.56 10.56
CA LYS A 10 6.90 9.20 11.80
C LYS A 10 7.21 7.71 11.81
N SER A 11 8.44 7.34 12.17
CA SER A 11 8.85 5.95 12.40
C SER A 11 9.77 5.87 13.61
N ASN A 12 9.48 4.98 14.55
CA ASN A 12 10.30 4.76 15.76
C ASN A 12 10.76 6.04 16.46
N ASN A 13 9.79 6.94 16.70
CA ASN A 13 9.99 8.27 17.30
C ASN A 13 10.88 9.25 16.52
N LYS A 14 11.21 8.94 15.27
CA LYS A 14 11.90 9.81 14.33
C LYS A 14 10.87 10.43 13.40
N VAL A 15 11.11 11.69 13.03
CA VAL A 15 10.34 12.38 11.99
C VAL A 15 11.15 12.32 10.70
N ASN A 16 10.52 11.81 9.66
CA ASN A 16 11.09 11.65 8.34
C ASN A 16 10.28 12.48 7.34
N TYR A 17 10.92 12.84 6.24
CA TYR A 17 10.37 13.64 5.15
C TYR A 17 10.76 12.98 3.83
N TYR A 18 9.79 12.67 2.99
CA TYR A 18 10.02 12.24 1.61
C TYR A 18 9.89 13.43 0.67
N SER A 19 10.94 13.67 -0.12
CA SER A 19 10.92 14.62 -1.23
C SER A 19 10.72 13.87 -2.53
N ALA A 20 9.62 14.16 -3.21
CA ALA A 20 9.35 13.64 -4.55
C ALA A 20 10.21 14.32 -5.63
N THR A 21 10.77 15.50 -5.35
CA THR A 21 11.57 16.27 -6.31
C THR A 21 12.88 15.59 -6.64
N ASP A 22 13.58 15.08 -5.62
CA ASP A 22 14.85 14.37 -5.78
C ASP A 22 14.77 12.88 -5.40
N ASN A 23 13.55 12.41 -5.07
CA ASN A 23 13.27 11.04 -4.64
C ASN A 23 14.15 10.60 -3.47
N MET A 24 14.20 11.42 -2.43
CA MET A 24 14.98 11.16 -1.23
C MET A 24 14.09 11.12 0.02
N ILE A 25 14.43 10.23 0.94
CA ILE A 25 13.94 10.30 2.33
C ILE A 25 15.02 10.99 3.16
N TYR A 26 14.61 12.01 3.90
CA TYR A 26 15.40 12.71 4.88
C TYR A 26 14.88 12.44 6.28
N GLN A 27 15.77 12.48 7.25
CA GLN A 27 15.41 12.50 8.66
C GLN A 27 15.54 13.91 9.22
N ILE A 28 14.50 14.36 9.91
CA ILE A 28 14.47 15.64 10.63
C ILE A 28 14.93 15.41 12.07
N THR A 29 15.91 16.18 12.51
CA THR A 29 16.44 16.15 13.87
C THR A 29 16.52 17.57 14.45
N SER A 30 16.71 17.71 15.76
CA SER A 30 16.94 19.03 16.37
C SER A 30 18.20 19.74 15.87
N LYS A 31 19.14 19.03 15.23
CA LYS A 31 20.36 19.56 14.64
C LYS A 31 20.23 19.91 13.15
N GLY A 32 19.08 19.62 12.53
CA GLY A 32 18.81 19.86 11.12
C GLY A 32 18.27 18.63 10.37
N ILE A 33 18.19 18.77 9.05
CA ILE A 33 17.68 17.77 8.11
C ILE A 33 18.87 17.03 7.48
N ARG A 34 18.82 15.69 7.47
CA ARG A 34 19.89 14.84 6.90
C ARG A 34 19.32 13.81 5.91
N PRO A 35 19.98 13.54 4.77
CA PRO A 35 19.55 12.48 3.87
C PRO A 35 19.67 11.12 4.56
N LEU A 36 18.70 10.23 4.32
CA LEU A 36 18.63 8.90 4.90
C LEU A 36 18.63 7.82 3.82
N ILE A 37 17.70 7.90 2.86
CA ILE A 37 17.55 6.91 1.79
C ILE A 37 17.41 7.63 0.46
N SER A 38 18.18 7.17 -0.53
CA SER A 38 18.02 7.61 -1.92
C SER A 38 17.18 6.59 -2.67
N LEU A 39 16.04 7.04 -3.18
CA LEU A 39 15.14 6.25 -4.00
C LEU A 39 15.46 6.62 -5.45
N LYS A 40 16.07 5.73 -6.21
CA LYS A 40 16.38 6.03 -7.61
C LYS A 40 15.08 6.03 -8.40
N SER A 41 14.98 6.82 -9.46
CA SER A 41 13.78 6.85 -10.31
C SER A 41 13.39 5.49 -10.90
N LYS A 42 14.37 4.58 -11.07
CA LYS A 42 14.15 3.18 -11.50
C LYS A 42 13.64 2.24 -10.41
N ASP A 43 13.64 2.68 -9.16
CA ASP A 43 13.26 1.86 -8.01
C ASP A 43 11.73 1.84 -7.82
N PHE A 44 11.05 2.86 -8.34
CA PHE A 44 9.60 2.86 -8.48
C PHE A 44 9.22 2.34 -9.88
N PRO A 45 8.18 1.49 -9.98
CA PRO A 45 7.70 1.01 -11.27
C PRO A 45 7.11 2.18 -12.06
N THR A 46 7.44 2.22 -13.34
CA THR A 46 6.83 3.11 -14.32
C THR A 46 5.36 2.75 -14.53
N LEU A 47 4.59 3.70 -15.06
CA LEU A 47 3.21 3.44 -15.46
C LEU A 47 3.09 2.27 -16.45
N ASP A 48 4.06 2.10 -17.35
CA ASP A 48 4.04 1.00 -18.32
C ASP A 48 4.35 -0.36 -17.68
N GLU A 49 5.24 -0.40 -16.70
CA GLU A 49 5.48 -1.61 -15.88
C GLU A 49 4.22 -1.98 -15.07
N LEU A 50 3.56 -0.98 -14.45
CA LEU A 50 2.29 -1.19 -13.75
C LEU A 50 1.19 -1.70 -14.70
N LYS A 51 1.12 -1.17 -15.93
CA LYS A 51 0.18 -1.66 -16.95
C LYS A 51 0.46 -3.10 -17.36
N MET A 52 1.73 -3.51 -17.46
CA MET A 52 2.07 -4.91 -17.78
C MET A 52 1.60 -5.89 -16.71
N TYR A 53 1.57 -5.46 -15.45
CA TYR A 53 1.08 -6.26 -14.33
C TYR A 53 -0.45 -6.28 -14.22
N ALA A 54 -1.15 -5.33 -14.86
CA ALA A 54 -2.61 -5.21 -14.82
C ALA A 54 -3.27 -5.86 -16.06
N GLU A 55 -3.98 -6.97 -15.87
CA GLU A 55 -4.70 -7.69 -16.94
C GLU A 55 -6.08 -7.04 -17.25
N TYR A 56 -6.14 -5.74 -17.60
CA TYR A 56 -7.43 -5.04 -17.80
C TYR A 56 -7.63 -4.43 -19.21
N PRO A 57 -8.85 -4.55 -19.81
CA PRO A 57 -9.10 -4.24 -21.22
C PRO A 57 -9.43 -2.77 -21.55
N ASP A 58 -9.79 -1.91 -20.60
CA ASP A 58 -10.29 -0.55 -20.93
C ASP A 58 -9.28 0.57 -20.62
N LYS A 59 -8.77 1.19 -21.70
CA LYS A 59 -7.54 2.01 -21.73
C LYS A 59 -7.70 3.52 -21.54
N LYS A 60 -8.92 4.05 -21.31
CA LYS A 60 -9.19 5.48 -21.58
C LYS A 60 -8.91 6.46 -20.43
N ASP A 61 -8.69 5.98 -19.20
CA ASP A 61 -8.46 6.87 -18.06
C ASP A 61 -7.06 6.76 -17.42
N TYR A 62 -6.21 5.80 -17.82
CA TYR A 62 -4.91 5.49 -17.15
C TYR A 62 -3.87 6.61 -17.12
N ASP A 63 -4.06 7.70 -17.87
CA ASP A 63 -3.14 8.84 -17.86
C ASP A 63 -3.35 9.76 -16.63
N LYS A 64 -4.33 9.46 -15.76
CA LYS A 64 -4.44 10.15 -14.46
C LYS A 64 -3.41 9.58 -13.49
N ILE A 65 -2.59 10.48 -12.95
CA ILE A 65 -1.43 10.18 -12.10
C ILE A 65 -1.90 9.53 -10.79
N ASP A 66 -1.31 8.40 -10.41
CA ASP A 66 -1.47 7.84 -9.07
C ASP A 66 -0.79 8.76 -8.05
N HIS A 67 -1.49 9.06 -6.96
CA HIS A 67 -1.02 9.93 -5.90
C HIS A 67 -0.44 9.10 -4.76
N LEU A 68 0.78 9.43 -4.34
CA LEU A 68 1.33 8.91 -3.08
C LEU A 68 0.45 9.43 -1.93
N TRP A 69 -0.20 8.53 -1.24
CA TRP A 69 -1.13 8.86 -0.15
C TRP A 69 -0.49 8.65 1.23
N GLY A 70 0.43 7.68 1.37
CA GLY A 70 1.04 7.40 2.66
C GLY A 70 2.38 6.69 2.57
N ILE A 71 3.23 6.95 3.56
CA ILE A 71 4.48 6.23 3.81
C ILE A 71 4.42 5.63 5.21
N PHE A 72 4.71 4.34 5.31
CA PHE A 72 4.69 3.59 6.56
C PHE A 72 6.00 2.84 6.71
N GLU A 73 6.58 2.84 7.90
CA GLU A 73 7.93 2.29 8.13
C GLU A 73 7.98 1.56 9.47
N ASN A 74 8.27 0.26 9.43
CA ASN A 74 8.68 -0.53 10.59
C ASN A 74 10.23 -0.67 10.58
N ASP A 75 10.82 -1.53 11.42
CA ASP A 75 12.28 -1.64 11.48
C ASP A 75 12.92 -2.17 10.19
N ASP A 76 12.25 -3.09 9.49
CA ASP A 76 12.81 -3.83 8.35
C ASP A 76 12.43 -3.23 6.98
N TYR A 77 11.26 -2.60 6.86
CA TYR A 77 10.64 -2.19 5.61
C TYR A 77 10.11 -0.76 5.63
N ILE A 78 10.04 -0.16 4.44
CA ILE A 78 9.30 1.07 4.16
C ILE A 78 8.28 0.75 3.08
N THR A 79 7.04 1.19 3.25
CA THR A 79 5.99 0.99 2.27
C THR A 79 5.47 2.34 1.77
N PHE A 80 5.27 2.44 0.47
CA PHE A 80 4.73 3.60 -0.23
C PHE A 80 3.38 3.21 -0.84
N SER A 81 2.32 3.82 -0.34
CA SER A 81 0.94 3.50 -0.69
C SER A 81 0.41 4.53 -1.68
N PHE A 82 0.09 4.08 -2.89
CA PHE A 82 -0.42 4.93 -3.96
C PHE A 82 -1.92 4.71 -4.18
N PHE A 83 -2.66 5.81 -4.31
CA PHE A 83 -4.08 5.80 -4.66
C PHE A 83 -4.27 6.43 -6.04
N GLY A 84 -5.18 5.87 -6.84
CA GLY A 84 -5.45 6.36 -8.18
C GLY A 84 -6.13 5.30 -9.02
N ILE A 85 -5.83 5.26 -10.30
CA ILE A 85 -6.44 4.30 -11.24
C ILE A 85 -5.73 2.94 -11.14
N LEU A 86 -4.42 2.96 -10.88
CA LEU A 86 -3.63 1.75 -10.63
C LEU A 86 -3.15 1.76 -9.18
N PRO A 87 -4.05 1.66 -8.19
CA PRO A 87 -3.64 1.65 -6.79
C PRO A 87 -2.67 0.49 -6.56
N HIS A 88 -1.52 0.81 -5.98
CA HIS A 88 -0.43 -0.13 -5.79
C HIS A 88 0.38 0.20 -4.53
N GLN A 89 1.10 -0.81 -4.05
CA GLN A 89 1.99 -0.71 -2.91
C GLN A 89 3.42 -0.98 -3.39
N VAL A 90 4.33 -0.06 -3.09
CA VAL A 90 5.77 -0.34 -3.20
C VAL A 90 6.31 -0.64 -1.82
N ILE A 91 7.05 -1.73 -1.68
CA ILE A 91 7.66 -2.19 -0.45
C ILE A 91 9.16 -2.17 -0.66
N TYR A 92 9.86 -1.37 0.13
CA TYR A 92 11.30 -1.28 0.18
C TYR A 92 11.82 -2.04 1.39
N SER A 93 12.73 -2.98 1.15
CA SER A 93 13.46 -3.69 2.20
C SER A 93 14.75 -2.95 2.52
N LYS A 94 14.95 -2.62 3.79
CA LYS A 94 16.12 -1.84 4.24
C LYS A 94 17.40 -2.66 4.31
N SER A 95 17.28 -3.98 4.46
CA SER A 95 18.43 -4.89 4.65
C SER A 95 19.16 -5.17 3.34
N ASP A 96 18.42 -5.41 2.26
CA ASP A 96 18.93 -5.76 0.93
C ASP A 96 18.75 -4.64 -0.11
N HIS A 97 18.11 -3.53 0.29
CA HIS A 97 17.83 -2.37 -0.55
C HIS A 97 17.02 -2.70 -1.81
N GLN A 98 16.14 -3.71 -1.74
CA GLN A 98 15.27 -4.11 -2.84
C GLN A 98 13.86 -3.53 -2.73
N TYR A 99 13.22 -3.38 -3.89
CA TYR A 99 11.84 -2.93 -4.02
C TYR A 99 10.98 -4.05 -4.59
N SER A 100 9.80 -4.22 -4.02
CA SER A 100 8.74 -5.06 -4.55
C SER A 100 7.49 -4.22 -4.78
N CYS A 101 6.83 -4.39 -5.93
CA CYS A 101 5.58 -3.71 -6.24
C CYS A 101 4.41 -4.70 -6.27
N TYR A 102 3.32 -4.33 -5.61
CA TYR A 102 2.08 -5.10 -5.57
C TYR A 102 0.92 -4.26 -6.09
N LEU A 103 0.32 -4.70 -7.19
CA LEU A 103 -0.89 -4.06 -7.75
C LEU A 103 -2.13 -4.52 -7.01
N LYS A 104 -2.84 -3.56 -6.43
CA LYS A 104 -3.97 -3.82 -5.54
C LYS A 104 -5.09 -4.58 -6.27
N VAL A 105 -5.31 -4.29 -7.55
CA VAL A 105 -6.37 -4.94 -8.35
C VAL A 105 -6.18 -6.46 -8.47
N LYS A 106 -4.94 -6.97 -8.35
CA LYS A 106 -4.61 -8.41 -8.42
C LYS A 106 -4.52 -9.08 -7.04
N TYR A 107 -4.27 -8.31 -5.98
CA TYR A 107 -3.93 -8.81 -4.64
C TYR A 107 -4.90 -8.35 -3.54
N THR A 108 -6.05 -7.76 -3.89
CA THR A 108 -7.15 -7.37 -2.99
C THR A 108 -7.60 -8.49 -2.05
N SER A 109 -7.29 -9.75 -2.37
CA SER A 109 -7.57 -10.94 -1.54
C SER A 109 -6.61 -11.14 -0.36
N LEU A 110 -5.39 -10.58 -0.40
CA LEU A 110 -4.33 -10.90 0.56
C LEU A 110 -3.99 -9.76 1.52
N LEU A 111 -4.21 -8.50 1.14
CA LEU A 111 -3.65 -7.35 1.89
C LEU A 111 -4.67 -6.40 2.50
N GLY A 112 -5.98 -6.68 2.41
CA GLY A 112 -6.99 -5.66 2.73
C GLY A 112 -6.81 -4.42 1.84
N SER A 113 -7.37 -3.29 2.23
CA SER A 113 -7.15 -2.00 1.55
C SER A 113 -5.68 -1.54 1.64
N GLU A 114 -5.38 -0.29 1.28
CA GLU A 114 -4.03 0.27 1.50
C GLU A 114 -3.57 0.07 2.96
N PHE A 115 -2.26 -0.05 3.19
CA PHE A 115 -1.71 0.04 4.54
C PHE A 115 -2.01 1.42 5.12
N VAL A 116 -2.60 1.49 6.30
CA VAL A 116 -3.03 2.73 6.98
C VAL A 116 -2.18 3.09 8.19
N ALA A 117 -1.38 2.15 8.69
CA ALA A 117 -0.50 2.37 9.82
C ALA A 117 0.56 1.27 9.91
N VAL A 118 1.45 1.42 10.89
CA VAL A 118 2.32 0.37 11.42
C VAL A 118 1.99 0.21 12.90
N ASP A 119 1.83 -1.04 13.35
CA ASP A 119 1.72 -1.40 14.76
C ASP A 119 2.79 -2.46 15.09
N ASN A 120 3.79 -2.07 15.88
CA ASN A 120 5.03 -2.81 16.09
C ASN A 120 5.68 -3.20 14.75
N ASP A 121 5.84 -4.50 14.47
CA ASP A 121 6.45 -5.01 13.24
C ASP A 121 5.43 -5.23 12.12
N CYS A 122 4.14 -5.08 12.40
CA CYS A 122 3.06 -5.35 11.46
C CYS A 122 2.62 -4.07 10.74
N PHE A 123 2.46 -4.16 9.43
CA PHE A 123 1.71 -3.17 8.67
C PHE A 123 0.22 -3.40 8.89
N VAL A 124 -0.51 -2.33 9.12
CA VAL A 124 -1.94 -2.37 9.39
C VAL A 124 -2.68 -2.02 8.11
N SER A 125 -3.57 -2.89 7.67
CA SER A 125 -4.56 -2.62 6.63
C SER A 125 -5.97 -2.82 7.19
N LYS A 126 -6.99 -2.50 6.39
CA LYS A 126 -8.38 -2.74 6.74
C LYS A 126 -9.16 -3.36 5.58
N ILE A 127 -10.07 -4.27 5.88
CA ILE A 127 -11.10 -4.71 4.96
C ILE A 127 -12.39 -4.02 5.36
N ILE A 128 -13.07 -3.39 4.41
CA ILE A 128 -14.39 -2.82 4.63
C ILE A 128 -15.41 -3.91 4.26
N PRO A 129 -16.19 -4.45 5.22
CA PRO A 129 -17.07 -5.61 4.99
C PRO A 129 -18.21 -5.34 4.02
N SER A 130 -18.60 -4.09 3.81
CA SER A 130 -19.65 -3.71 2.88
C SER A 130 -19.40 -2.31 2.33
N ASN A 131 -19.68 -2.09 1.04
CA ASN A 131 -19.63 -0.73 0.49
C ASN A 131 -20.88 0.08 0.87
N ALA A 132 -20.87 1.38 0.58
CA ALA A 132 -22.00 2.29 0.88
C ALA A 132 -23.30 1.93 0.13
N GLU A 133 -23.22 1.07 -0.87
CA GLU A 133 -24.35 0.59 -1.68
C GLU A 133 -24.91 -0.75 -1.18
N GLY A 134 -24.35 -1.31 -0.09
CA GLY A 134 -24.86 -2.50 0.59
C GLY A 134 -24.34 -3.84 0.06
N ALA A 135 -23.44 -3.85 -0.93
CA ALA A 135 -22.79 -5.08 -1.38
C ALA A 135 -21.78 -5.57 -0.33
N ASN A 136 -21.88 -6.84 0.07
CA ASN A 136 -20.98 -7.45 1.04
C ASN A 136 -19.64 -7.82 0.36
N PHE A 137 -18.51 -7.47 0.97
CA PHE A 137 -17.16 -7.81 0.54
C PHE A 137 -17.01 -9.31 0.24
N PHE A 138 -17.70 -10.16 1.00
CA PHE A 138 -17.71 -11.60 0.78
C PHE A 138 -18.34 -11.99 -0.57
N GLU A 139 -19.41 -11.32 -0.99
CA GLU A 139 -20.03 -11.54 -2.31
C GLU A 139 -19.10 -11.08 -3.44
N THR A 140 -18.37 -9.99 -3.22
CA THR A 140 -17.34 -9.52 -4.16
C THR A 140 -16.20 -10.55 -4.30
N LEU A 141 -15.70 -11.08 -3.18
CA LEU A 141 -14.67 -12.14 -3.18
C LEU A 141 -15.15 -13.41 -3.90
N GLN A 142 -16.41 -13.81 -3.72
CA GLN A 142 -16.97 -15.00 -4.37
C GLN A 142 -17.22 -14.82 -5.87
N SER A 143 -17.52 -13.59 -6.31
CA SER A 143 -17.78 -13.29 -7.71
C SER A 143 -16.50 -13.30 -8.57
N ASP A 144 -15.33 -13.13 -7.95
CA ASP A 144 -14.04 -13.15 -8.62
C ASP A 144 -13.38 -14.54 -8.53
N LYS A 145 -13.32 -15.25 -9.66
CA LYS A 145 -12.78 -16.61 -9.74
C LYS A 145 -11.30 -16.73 -9.39
N ASN A 146 -10.58 -15.62 -9.30
CA ASN A 146 -9.15 -15.58 -9.05
C ASN A 146 -8.79 -15.35 -7.58
N ILE A 147 -9.78 -15.14 -6.71
CA ILE A 147 -9.54 -14.86 -5.29
C ILE A 147 -9.71 -16.13 -4.46
N GLN A 148 -8.59 -16.64 -3.93
CA GLN A 148 -8.58 -17.72 -2.95
C GLN A 148 -8.43 -17.16 -1.53
N ILE A 149 -9.43 -17.37 -0.68
CA ILE A 149 -9.32 -17.11 0.76
C ILE A 149 -8.54 -18.27 1.38
N ILE A 150 -7.35 -17.99 1.92
CA ILE A 150 -6.47 -18.99 2.55
C ILE A 150 -6.73 -18.98 4.07
N GLY A 151 -6.78 -20.17 4.71
CA GLY A 151 -6.95 -20.32 6.16
C GLY A 151 -8.39 -20.11 6.67
N ASN A 152 -8.54 -19.87 7.98
CA ASN A 152 -9.86 -19.76 8.65
C ASN A 152 -10.55 -18.39 8.45
N HIS A 153 -9.99 -17.50 7.63
CA HIS A 153 -10.54 -16.16 7.42
C HIS A 153 -11.93 -16.19 6.76
N LYS A 154 -12.25 -17.24 6.00
CA LYS A 154 -13.58 -17.42 5.40
C LYS A 154 -14.69 -17.49 6.44
N GLU A 155 -14.54 -18.32 7.47
CA GLU A 155 -15.52 -18.45 8.56
C GLU A 155 -15.62 -17.19 9.42
N GLN A 156 -14.55 -16.42 9.55
CA GLN A 156 -14.55 -15.13 10.25
C GLN A 156 -15.30 -14.07 9.43
N LEU A 157 -15.08 -14.03 8.11
CA LEU A 157 -15.74 -13.10 7.19
C LEU A 157 -17.24 -13.38 7.08
N GLU A 158 -17.66 -14.65 7.03
CA GLU A 158 -19.07 -15.05 6.97
C GLU A 158 -19.88 -14.67 8.22
N LYS A 159 -19.22 -14.49 9.37
CA LYS A 159 -19.86 -14.11 10.65
C LYS A 159 -20.05 -12.60 10.81
N LEU A 160 -19.47 -11.79 9.92
CA LEU A 160 -19.57 -10.33 10.00
C LEU A 160 -20.90 -9.88 9.41
N LYS A 161 -21.65 -9.10 10.20
CA LYS A 161 -22.90 -8.47 9.75
C LYS A 161 -22.59 -7.35 8.75
N THR A 162 -23.58 -7.00 7.93
CA THR A 162 -23.51 -5.94 6.90
C THR A 162 -23.20 -4.53 7.42
N GLU A 163 -23.24 -4.31 8.74
CA GLU A 163 -22.89 -3.04 9.40
C GLU A 163 -21.64 -3.17 10.30
N ALA A 164 -20.84 -4.23 10.09
CA ALA A 164 -19.66 -4.46 10.92
C ALA A 164 -18.60 -3.38 10.70
N ASN A 165 -17.88 -3.05 11.79
CA ASN A 165 -16.68 -2.22 11.73
C ASN A 165 -15.67 -2.79 10.72
N PRO A 166 -14.79 -1.94 10.14
CA PRO A 166 -13.69 -2.42 9.32
C PRO A 166 -12.89 -3.52 10.04
N ILE A 167 -12.58 -4.58 9.31
CA ILE A 167 -11.73 -5.67 9.81
C ILE A 167 -10.30 -5.18 9.70
N VAL A 168 -9.60 -5.12 10.81
CA VAL A 168 -8.17 -4.81 10.80
C VAL A 168 -7.39 -6.04 10.36
N VAL A 169 -6.52 -5.86 9.36
CA VAL A 169 -5.60 -6.89 8.85
C VAL A 169 -4.20 -6.49 9.27
N LEU A 170 -3.51 -7.35 10.01
CA LEU A 170 -2.11 -7.19 10.35
C LEU A 170 -1.28 -8.01 9.37
N VAL A 171 -0.36 -7.35 8.66
CA VAL A 171 0.49 -7.96 7.65
C VAL A 171 1.93 -7.90 8.12
N ASN A 172 2.52 -9.08 8.27
CA ASN A 172 3.97 -9.23 8.40
C ASN A 172 4.56 -9.46 7.02
N ILE A 173 5.50 -8.61 6.64
CA ILE A 173 6.30 -8.79 5.44
C ILE A 173 7.51 -9.62 5.88
N SER A 174 7.66 -10.82 5.33
CA SER A 174 8.85 -11.64 5.54
C SER A 174 9.60 -11.77 4.22
N ALA A 175 10.92 -11.55 4.25
CA ALA A 175 11.77 -11.95 3.14
C ALA A 175 11.68 -13.48 2.97
N ASN A 176 11.51 -13.94 1.74
CA ASN A 176 11.70 -15.35 1.38
C ASN A 176 13.19 -15.68 1.34
#